data_AF-A0A1I0KAU1-F1
#
_entry.id   AF-A0A1I0KAU1-F1
#
_cell.length_a   1.000
_cell.length_b   1.000
_cell.length_c   1.000
_cell.angle_alpha   90.00
_cell.angle_beta   90.00
_cell.angle_gamma   90.00
#
_symmetry.space_group_name_H-M   'P 1'
#
loop_
_entity.id
_entity.type
_entity.pdbx_description
1 polymer ?
#
loop_
_entity_poly.entity_id
_entity_poly.type
_entity_poly.pdbx_seq_one_letter_code
_entity_poly.pdbx_strand_id
1 'polypeptide(L)'
;MCKNMDELFAVANQVYELEQKKAKKKKEVDELESQIKALKDEVAVYMKKRQKNELEVEYYKVLYTPFERPQFDSKAFIANEKKGKELYDKYSKLIPMKKVVVKLATG
;
A
#
# COMPACT_ATOMS: atom_id res chain seq x y z
N MET A 1 -13.55 -9.62 25.91
CA MET A 1 -13.64 -8.16 26.12
C MET A 1 -12.92 -7.85 27.41
N CYS A 2 -12.16 -6.75 27.47
CA CYS A 2 -11.52 -6.31 28.72
C CYS A 2 -12.62 -6.10 29.78
N LYS A 3 -12.45 -6.68 30.96
CA LYS A 3 -13.44 -6.69 32.05
C LYS A 3 -13.19 -5.59 33.07
N ASN A 4 -11.99 -5.02 33.08
CA ASN A 4 -11.55 -3.96 33.99
C ASN A 4 -10.56 -3.00 33.29
N MET A 5 -10.25 -1.89 33.96
CA MET A 5 -9.37 -0.84 33.43
C MET A 5 -7.91 -1.28 33.27
N ASP A 6 -7.44 -2.19 34.12
CA ASP A 6 -6.07 -2.72 34.04
C ASP A 6 -5.87 -3.60 32.79
N GLU A 7 -6.86 -4.45 32.49
CA GLU A 7 -6.90 -5.22 31.25
C GLU A 7 -7.01 -4.32 30.01
N LEU A 8 -7.76 -3.23 30.09
CA LEU A 8 -7.83 -2.25 29.01
C LEU A 8 -6.48 -1.55 28.80
N PHE A 9 -5.81 -1.14 29.87
CA PHE A 9 -4.51 -0.48 29.82
C PHE A 9 -3.44 -1.41 29.24
N ALA A 10 -3.40 -2.67 29.67
CA ALA A 10 -2.48 -3.67 29.13
C ALA A 10 -2.70 -3.91 27.63
N VAL A 11 -3.95 -4.11 27.20
CA VAL A 11 -4.28 -4.31 25.78
C VAL A 11 -4.01 -3.04 24.95
N ALA A 12 -4.30 -1.85 25.47
CA ALA A 12 -4.02 -0.59 24.79
C ALA A 12 -2.52 -0.32 24.62
N ASN A 13 -1.70 -0.65 25.61
CA ASN A 13 -0.23 -0.56 25.52
C ASN A 13 0.32 -1.55 24.48
N GLN A 14 -0.18 -2.78 24.45
CA GLN A 14 0.19 -3.74 23.42
C GLN A 14 -0.19 -3.25 22.02
N VAL A 15 -1.39 -2.68 21.84
CA VAL A 15 -1.81 -2.06 20.58
C VAL A 15 -0.88 -0.90 20.21
N TYR A 16 -0.51 -0.05 21.15
CA TYR A 16 0.41 1.07 20.93
C TYR A 16 1.78 0.60 20.46
N GLU A 17 2.38 -0.38 21.14
CA GLU A 17 3.69 -0.93 20.76
C GLU A 17 3.64 -1.58 19.37
N LEU A 18 2.56 -2.31 19.07
CA LEU A 18 2.38 -2.95 17.77
C LEU A 18 2.19 -1.92 16.65
N GLU A 19 1.42 -0.86 16.88
CA GLU A 19 1.27 0.24 15.91
C GLU A 19 2.60 0.98 15.67
N GLN A 20 3.42 1.20 16.71
CA GLN A 20 4.76 1.77 16.56
C GLN A 20 5.69 0.86 15.75
N LYS A 21 5.72 -0.44 16.06
CA LYS A 21 6.51 -1.42 15.30
C LYS A 21 6.06 -1.50 13.84
N LYS A 22 4.74 -1.51 13.60
CA LYS A 22 4.15 -1.52 12.27
C LYS A 22 4.50 -0.25 11.49
N ALA A 23 4.43 0.93 12.12
CA ALA A 23 4.79 2.19 11.48
C ALA A 23 6.27 2.25 11.07
N LYS A 24 7.18 1.74 11.93
CA LYS A 24 8.61 1.63 11.59
C LYS A 24 8.84 0.68 10.41
N LYS A 25 8.31 -0.55 10.50
CA LYS A 25 8.41 -1.53 9.41
C LYS A 25 7.78 -1.05 8.11
N LYS A 26 6.68 -0.29 8.20
CA LYS A 26 6.06 0.29 7.00
C LYS A 26 7.00 1.25 6.29
N LYS A 27 7.75 2.09 7.02
CA LYS A 27 8.75 2.97 6.40
C LYS A 27 9.85 2.18 5.71
N GLU A 28 10.36 1.13 6.35
CA GLU A 28 11.38 0.25 5.76
C GLU A 28 10.85 -0.45 4.49
N VAL A 29 9.60 -0.92 4.51
CA VAL A 29 8.93 -1.50 3.35
C VAL A 29 8.76 -0.47 2.24
N ASP A 30 8.24 0.72 2.56
CA ASP A 30 8.03 1.80 1.58
C ASP A 30 9.37 2.22 0.92
N GLU A 31 10.47 2.23 1.69
CA GLU A 31 11.82 2.52 1.19
C GLU A 31 12.35 1.40 0.27
N LEU A 32 12.22 0.14 0.68
CA LEU A 32 12.57 -1.02 -0.17
C LEU A 32 11.75 -1.05 -1.46
N GLU A 33 10.44 -0.77 -1.39
CA GLU A 33 9.57 -0.69 -2.55
C GLU A 33 10.03 0.41 -3.53
N SER A 34 10.42 1.58 -3.02
CA SER A 34 10.98 2.67 -3.82
C SER A 34 12.27 2.26 -4.53
N GLN A 35 13.21 1.63 -3.80
CA GLN A 35 14.47 1.15 -4.36
C GLN A 35 14.26 0.06 -5.41
N ILE A 36 13.38 -0.92 -5.13
CA ILE A 36 13.03 -1.99 -6.07
C ILE A 36 12.40 -1.40 -7.34
N LYS A 37 11.54 -0.40 -7.21
CA LYS A 37 10.92 0.25 -8.38
C LYS A 37 11.97 0.94 -9.24
N ALA A 38 12.86 1.73 -8.65
CA ALA A 38 13.94 2.40 -9.39
C ALA A 38 14.82 1.40 -10.15
N LEU A 39 15.24 0.31 -9.47
CA LEU A 39 16.05 -0.74 -10.10
C LEU A 39 15.29 -1.49 -11.20
N LYS A 40 13.99 -1.77 -11.02
CA LYS A 40 13.16 -2.37 -12.08
C LYS A 40 13.05 -1.47 -13.30
N ASP A 41 12.93 -0.15 -13.11
CA ASP A 41 12.89 0.80 -14.22
C ASP A 41 14.22 0.83 -14.98
N GLU A 42 15.37 0.77 -14.29
CA GLU A 42 16.69 0.63 -14.92
C GLU A 42 16.82 -0.67 -15.72
N VAL A 43 16.42 -1.80 -15.13
CA VAL A 43 16.41 -3.10 -15.81
C VAL A 43 15.50 -3.08 -17.03
N ALA A 44 14.32 -2.45 -16.93
CA ALA A 44 13.39 -2.29 -18.05
C ALA A 44 13.99 -1.47 -19.20
N VAL A 45 14.69 -0.36 -18.90
CA VAL A 45 15.40 0.44 -19.91
C VAL A 45 16.45 -0.40 -20.63
N TYR A 46 17.21 -1.21 -19.88
CA TYR A 46 18.21 -2.11 -20.46
C TYR A 46 17.59 -3.19 -21.36
N MET A 47 16.54 -3.86 -20.89
CA MET A 47 15.82 -4.89 -21.64
C MET A 47 15.18 -4.33 -22.91
N LYS A 48 14.61 -3.11 -22.84
CA LYS A 48 14.05 -2.40 -23.99
C LYS A 48 15.11 -2.08 -25.05
N LYS A 49 16.32 -1.64 -24.66
CA LYS A 49 17.44 -1.41 -25.59
C LYS A 49 17.88 -2.69 -26.30
N ARG A 50 17.84 -3.82 -25.60
CA ARG A 50 18.23 -5.13 -26.13
C ARG A 50 17.15 -5.78 -27.02
N GLN A 51 15.91 -5.26 -27.00
CA GLN A 51 14.74 -5.87 -27.65
C GLN A 51 14.53 -7.34 -27.26
N LYS A 52 14.91 -7.72 -26.03
CA LYS A 52 14.75 -9.08 -25.50
C LYS A 52 13.67 -9.08 -24.42
N ASN A 53 12.81 -10.08 -24.48
CA ASN A 53 11.76 -10.30 -23.47
C ASN A 53 12.26 -11.16 -22.30
N GLU A 54 13.33 -11.92 -22.51
CA GLU A 54 13.95 -12.79 -21.50
C GLU A 54 15.48 -12.66 -21.58
N LEU A 55 16.14 -12.53 -20.43
CA LEU A 55 17.59 -12.49 -20.31
C LEU A 55 18.02 -13.34 -19.12
N GLU A 56 18.84 -14.35 -19.37
CA GLU A 56 19.44 -15.17 -18.31
C GLU A 56 20.66 -14.44 -17.72
N VAL A 57 20.68 -14.31 -16.40
CA VAL A 57 21.72 -13.66 -15.61
C VAL A 57 22.19 -14.66 -14.56
N GLU A 58 23.29 -15.33 -14.86
CA GLU A 58 23.98 -16.34 -14.01
C GLU A 58 23.06 -17.40 -13.38
N TYR A 59 22.35 -17.05 -12.30
CA TYR A 59 21.51 -17.92 -11.49
C TYR A 59 20.00 -17.69 -11.65
N TYR A 60 19.57 -16.67 -12.40
CA TYR A 60 18.15 -16.34 -12.56
C TYR A 60 17.84 -15.72 -13.92
N LYS A 61 16.55 -15.60 -14.24
CA LYS A 61 16.08 -15.03 -15.49
C LYS A 61 15.33 -13.74 -15.26
N VAL A 62 15.67 -12.72 -16.04
CA VAL A 62 14.98 -11.43 -16.11
C VAL A 62 13.95 -11.51 -17.22
N LEU A 63 12.67 -11.49 -16.84
CA LEU A 63 11.56 -11.40 -17.78
C LEU A 63 11.07 -9.94 -17.86
N TYR A 64 11.05 -9.38 -19.06
CA TYR A 64 10.47 -8.08 -19.33
C TYR A 64 9.22 -8.26 -20.18
N THR A 65 8.06 -8.06 -19.56
CA THR A 65 6.76 -8.04 -20.26
C THR A 65 6.06 -6.74 -19.90
N PRO A 66 6.03 -5.75 -20.80
CA PRO A 66 5.23 -4.55 -20.57
C PRO A 66 3.76 -4.98 -20.48
N PHE A 67 3.09 -4.59 -19.40
CA PHE A 67 1.66 -4.82 -19.24
C PHE A 67 0.98 -3.52 -18.79
N GLU A 68 -0.22 -3.30 -19.32
CA GLU A 68 -1.10 -2.24 -18.88
C GLU A 68 -2.14 -2.84 -17.94
N ARG A 69 -2.28 -2.28 -16.74
CA ARG A 69 -3.41 -2.61 -15.86
C ARG A 69 -4.39 -1.45 -15.85
N PRO A 70 -5.68 -1.67 -16.13
CA PRO A 70 -6.68 -0.64 -15.93
C PRO A 70 -6.77 -0.36 -14.42
N GLN A 71 -6.53 0.88 -14.03
CA GLN A 71 -6.73 1.34 -12.66
C GLN A 71 -7.84 2.38 -12.68
N PHE A 72 -8.88 2.17 -11.88
CA PHE A 72 -9.98 3.11 -11.77
C PHE A 72 -9.53 4.37 -11.04
N ASP A 73 -9.52 5.50 -11.74
CA ASP A 73 -9.29 6.80 -11.14
C ASP A 73 -10.63 7.38 -10.64
N SER A 74 -10.90 7.17 -9.37
CA SER A 74 -12.11 7.67 -8.72
C SER A 74 -12.19 9.20 -8.70
N LYS A 75 -11.05 9.91 -8.69
CA LYS A 75 -11.04 11.38 -8.69
C LYS A 75 -11.43 11.90 -10.06
N ALA A 76 -10.80 11.37 -11.11
CA ALA A 76 -11.14 11.72 -12.48
C ALA A 76 -12.60 11.36 -12.81
N PHE A 77 -13.10 10.22 -12.31
CA PHE A 77 -14.49 9.81 -12.48
C PHE A 77 -15.48 10.80 -11.82
N ILE A 78 -15.22 11.20 -10.56
CA ILE A 78 -16.10 12.14 -9.84
C ILE A 78 -16.12 13.53 -10.51
N ALA A 79 -14.99 13.98 -11.05
CA ALA A 79 -14.86 15.30 -11.65
C ALA A 79 -15.52 15.41 -13.04
N ASN A 80 -15.50 14.34 -13.83
CA ASN A 80 -15.90 14.38 -15.23
C ASN A 80 -17.30 13.79 -15.49
N GLU A 81 -17.84 12.97 -14.58
CA GLU A 81 -19.14 12.33 -14.76
C GLU A 81 -20.28 13.17 -14.17
N LYS A 82 -21.43 13.24 -14.87
CA LYS A 82 -22.62 13.90 -14.31
C LYS A 82 -23.10 13.11 -13.11
N LYS A 83 -23.11 13.75 -11.93
CA LYS A 83 -23.38 13.09 -10.64
C LYS A 83 -22.35 12.00 -10.30
N GLY A 84 -21.09 12.16 -10.73
CA GLY A 84 -20.02 11.18 -10.51
C GLY A 84 -19.83 10.78 -9.04
N LYS A 85 -20.05 11.71 -8.10
CA LYS A 85 -20.05 11.41 -6.66
C LYS A 85 -21.15 10.44 -6.25
N GLU A 86 -22.39 10.67 -6.69
CA GLU A 86 -23.55 9.81 -6.36
C GLU A 86 -23.37 8.40 -6.93
N LEU A 87 -22.84 8.30 -8.17
CA LEU A 87 -22.55 7.00 -8.80
C LEU A 87 -21.41 6.28 -8.10
N TYR A 88 -20.34 6.98 -7.76
CA TYR A 88 -19.23 6.42 -6.99
C TYR A 88 -19.71 5.86 -5.65
N ASP A 89 -20.52 6.63 -4.93
CA ASP A 89 -21.07 6.21 -3.64
C ASP A 89 -22.03 5.02 -3.79
N LYS A 90 -22.88 4.99 -4.83
CA LYS A 90 -23.80 3.87 -5.13
C LYS A 90 -23.09 2.53 -5.29
N TYR A 91 -21.92 2.52 -5.94
CA TYR A 91 -21.15 1.30 -6.18
C TYR A 91 -20.03 1.07 -5.15
N SER A 92 -19.88 1.99 -4.19
CA SER A 92 -18.94 1.84 -3.08
C SER A 92 -19.53 1.00 -1.96
N LYS A 93 -18.76 0.04 -1.45
CA LYS A 93 -19.13 -0.75 -0.27
C LYS A 93 -18.41 -0.22 0.95
N LEU A 94 -19.16 0.19 1.97
CA LEU A 94 -18.61 0.53 3.28
C LEU A 94 -18.24 -0.76 4.02
N ILE A 95 -16.97 -1.14 3.98
CA ILE A 95 -16.45 -2.26 4.75
C ILE A 95 -16.09 -1.70 6.15
N PRO A 96 -16.75 -2.16 7.24
CA PRO A 96 -16.51 -1.63 8.57
C PRO A 96 -15.11 -2.04 9.05
N MET A 97 -14.17 -1.11 8.98
CA MET A 97 -12.83 -1.26 9.57
C MET A 97 -12.84 -0.65 10.98
N LYS A 98 -12.46 -1.45 11.99
CA LYS A 98 -12.23 -0.95 13.35
C LYS A 98 -10.88 -0.23 13.38
N LYS A 99 -10.90 1.10 13.45
CA LYS A 99 -9.70 1.93 13.59
C LYS A 99 -9.50 2.30 15.06
N VAL A 100 -8.60 1.61 15.75
CA VAL A 100 -8.17 1.97 17.11
C VAL A 100 -6.94 2.87 16.98
N VAL A 101 -7.05 4.13 17.40
CA VAL A 101 -5.92 5.08 17.40
C VAL A 101 -5.62 5.45 18.85
N VAL A 102 -4.48 5.02 19.36
CA VAL A 102 -3.96 5.44 20.67
C VAL A 102 -3.19 6.75 20.45
N LYS A 103 -3.75 7.86 20.91
CA LYS A 103 -3.07 9.16 20.94
C LYS A 103 -2.50 9.40 22.33
N LEU A 104 -1.34 10.04 22.42
CA LEU A 104 -0.79 10.52 23.69
C LEU A 104 -1.76 11.56 24.27
N ALA A 105 -2.14 11.39 25.53
CA ALA A 105 -2.79 12.47 26.28
C ALA A 105 -1.70 13.53 26.48
N THR A 106 -1.75 14.60 25.69
CA THR A 106 -0.98 15.82 25.97
C THR A 106 -1.42 16.33 27.34
N GLY A 107 -0.48 16.31 28.29
CA GLY A 107 -0.52 17.17 29.47
C GLY A 107 0.03 18.53 29.13
#